data_AF-M3FJX6-F1
#
_entry.id   AF-M3FJX6-F1
#
_cell.length_a   1.000
_cell.length_b   1.000
_cell.length_c   1.000
_cell.angle_alpha   90.00
_cell.angle_beta   90.00
_cell.angle_gamma   90.00
#
_symmetry.space_group_name_H-M   'P 1'
#
loop_
_entity.id
_entity.type
_entity.pdbx_description
1 polymer ?
#
loop_
_entity_poly.entity_id
_entity_poly.type
_entity_poly.pdbx_seq_one_letter_code
_entity_poly.pdbx_strand_id
1 'polypeptide(L)'
;MICVALPGLAISTDQGQLNGNGLEGFYRAGRRMLSRCQVRVAGREPLAVQARMVTADRARFIATLRLSTDAGPDPDVMVERTRYADGTERITLHSTARRPLCLPVEVALGTDLAELGAVASGSAGPELPASVHDSGLRWTCVNGHSTVTAHPPPTDALASAGLLRWELQLPPGGSRSVELRVRPDGA
;
A
#
# COMPACT_ATOMS: atom_id res chain seq x y z
N MET A 1 3.22 13.64 4.68
CA MET A 1 3.95 12.81 5.65
C MET A 1 5.22 12.29 4.99
N ILE A 2 6.37 12.46 5.65
CA ILE A 2 7.68 12.03 5.14
C ILE A 2 8.34 11.17 6.22
N CYS A 3 8.66 9.93 5.88
CA CYS A 3 9.36 8.99 6.74
C CYS A 3 10.77 8.77 6.21
N VAL A 4 11.78 8.76 7.08
CA VAL A 4 13.19 8.59 6.69
C VAL A 4 13.88 7.54 7.56
N ALA A 5 14.53 6.57 6.92
CA ALA A 5 15.46 5.63 7.53
C ALA A 5 16.52 5.30 6.46
N LEU A 6 17.53 6.16 6.34
CA LEU A 6 18.47 6.10 5.22
C LEU A 6 19.05 4.68 5.02
N PRO A 7 19.10 4.17 3.77
CA PRO A 7 18.83 4.87 2.51
C PRO A 7 17.35 4.91 2.07
N GLY A 8 16.41 4.54 2.95
CA GLY A 8 14.97 4.49 2.70
C GLY A 8 14.24 5.81 3.02
N LEU A 9 13.24 6.13 2.20
CA LEU A 9 12.41 7.32 2.28
C LEU A 9 10.99 6.97 1.82
N ALA A 10 9.95 7.38 2.55
CA ALA A 10 8.57 7.25 2.10
C ALA A 10 7.85 8.59 2.18
N ILE A 11 7.22 9.00 1.08
CA ILE A 11 6.49 10.27 0.96
C ILE A 11 5.02 9.94 0.69
N SER A 12 4.12 10.57 1.43
CA SER A 12 2.69 10.30 1.35
C SER A 12 1.86 11.54 1.66
N THR A 13 0.68 11.62 1.07
CA THR A 13 -0.35 12.59 1.50
C THR A 13 -0.98 12.16 2.83
N ASP A 14 -1.88 12.97 3.36
CA ASP A 14 -2.72 12.63 4.50
C ASP A 14 -3.82 11.60 4.17
N GLN A 15 -4.06 11.32 2.88
CA GLN A 15 -5.02 10.32 2.43
C GLN A 15 -4.53 8.87 2.68
N GLY A 16 -3.24 8.68 2.94
CA GLY A 16 -2.64 7.37 3.19
C GLY A 16 -2.49 6.47 1.96
N GLN A 17 -3.28 6.68 0.91
CA GLN A 17 -3.05 6.12 -0.42
C GLN A 17 -1.78 6.67 -1.06
N LEU A 18 -1.17 5.85 -1.91
CA LEU A 18 -0.14 6.31 -2.85
C LEU A 18 -0.74 6.17 -4.25
N ASN A 19 -0.94 7.29 -4.93
CA ASN A 19 -1.57 7.37 -6.23
C ASN A 19 -0.55 7.52 -7.38
N GLY A 20 0.75 7.58 -7.05
CA GLY A 20 1.82 7.86 -8.01
C GLY A 20 1.96 9.34 -8.38
N ASN A 21 1.16 10.21 -7.77
CA ASN A 21 1.13 11.64 -8.06
C ASN A 21 2.26 12.40 -7.35
N GLY A 22 2.93 13.29 -8.09
CA GLY A 22 4.04 14.08 -7.55
C GLY A 22 5.08 13.18 -6.86
N LEU A 23 5.50 13.58 -5.67
CA LEU A 23 6.53 12.90 -4.90
C LEU A 23 6.04 11.66 -4.12
N GLU A 24 4.75 11.30 -4.18
CA GLU A 24 4.23 10.12 -3.48
C GLU A 24 5.01 8.86 -3.88
N GLY A 25 5.38 8.05 -2.88
CA GLY A 25 6.05 6.78 -3.13
C GLY A 25 7.00 6.33 -2.02
N PHE A 26 7.46 5.08 -2.15
CA PHE A 26 8.62 4.56 -1.45
C PHE A 26 9.85 4.76 -2.31
N TYR A 27 10.92 5.25 -1.70
CA TYR A 27 12.20 5.51 -2.32
C TYR A 27 13.30 4.77 -1.58
N ARG A 28 14.30 4.33 -2.32
CA ARG A 28 15.54 3.79 -1.75
C ARG A 28 16.71 4.28 -2.59
N ALA A 29 17.69 4.88 -1.92
CA ALA A 29 18.86 5.48 -2.58
C ALA A 29 18.48 6.42 -3.74
N GLY A 30 17.44 7.24 -3.55
CA GLY A 30 16.97 8.22 -4.55
C GLY A 30 15.97 7.68 -5.58
N ARG A 31 15.83 6.36 -5.73
CA ARG A 31 14.94 5.76 -6.71
C ARG A 31 13.55 5.46 -6.15
N ARG A 32 12.50 5.81 -6.87
CA ARG A 32 11.09 5.52 -6.53
C ARG A 32 10.79 4.02 -6.74
N MET A 33 10.99 3.23 -5.68
CA MET A 33 10.78 1.77 -5.71
C MET A 33 9.31 1.38 -5.85
N LEU A 34 8.40 2.23 -5.35
CA LEU A 34 6.96 2.05 -5.51
C LEU A 34 6.30 3.44 -5.57
N SER A 35 5.58 3.75 -6.64
CA SER A 35 4.85 5.03 -6.81
C SER A 35 3.39 4.91 -6.38
N ARG A 36 2.76 3.77 -6.65
CA ARG A 36 1.34 3.49 -6.40
C ARG A 36 1.16 2.33 -5.42
N CYS A 37 0.30 2.53 -4.44
CA CYS A 37 -0.08 1.56 -3.41
C CYS A 37 -1.49 1.90 -2.91
N GLN A 38 -2.49 1.52 -3.72
CA GLN A 38 -3.89 1.83 -3.50
C GLN A 38 -4.60 0.63 -2.89
N VAL A 39 -5.23 0.82 -1.72
CA VAL A 39 -5.99 -0.21 -1.02
C VAL A 39 -7.47 -0.04 -1.28
N ARG A 40 -8.13 -1.12 -1.73
CA ARG A 40 -9.59 -1.24 -1.77
C ARG A 40 -10.02 -2.43 -0.93
N VAL A 41 -11.18 -2.32 -0.29
CA VAL A 41 -11.80 -3.39 0.49
C VAL A 41 -13.25 -3.47 0.08
N ALA A 42 -13.75 -4.67 -0.22
CA ALA A 42 -15.08 -4.86 -0.80
C ALA A 42 -15.31 -3.95 -2.04
N GLY A 43 -14.26 -3.80 -2.86
CA GLY A 43 -14.30 -2.96 -4.07
C GLY A 43 -14.41 -1.46 -3.80
N ARG A 44 -14.17 -0.97 -2.58
CA ARG A 44 -14.29 0.45 -2.21
C ARG A 44 -13.00 0.98 -1.61
N GLU A 45 -12.71 2.24 -1.89
CA GLU A 45 -11.62 2.96 -1.23
C GLU A 45 -12.02 3.32 0.21
N PRO A 46 -11.20 3.00 1.23
CA PRO A 46 -11.41 3.44 2.59
C PRO A 46 -11.38 4.97 2.71
N LEU A 47 -12.33 5.56 3.43
CA LEU A 47 -12.39 7.00 3.67
C LEU A 47 -11.34 7.39 4.72
N ALA A 48 -10.37 8.22 4.34
CA ALA A 48 -9.33 8.70 5.25
C ALA A 48 -9.92 9.51 6.42
N VAL A 49 -9.42 9.25 7.63
CA VAL A 49 -9.87 9.90 8.88
C VAL A 49 -8.72 10.60 9.58
N GLN A 50 -7.54 9.98 9.61
CA GLN A 50 -6.38 10.52 10.30
C GLN A 50 -5.09 10.11 9.60
N ALA A 51 -4.14 11.03 9.53
CA ALA A 51 -2.75 10.73 9.23
C ALA A 51 -1.84 11.36 10.29
N ARG A 52 -0.82 10.62 10.72
CA ARG A 52 0.18 11.17 11.64
C ARG A 52 1.54 10.50 11.48
N MET A 53 2.61 11.23 11.78
CA MET A 53 3.91 10.63 12.05
C MET A 53 3.85 9.90 13.40
N VAL A 54 4.40 8.69 13.46
CA VAL A 54 4.56 7.92 14.71
C VAL A 54 5.99 8.08 15.23
N THR A 55 6.96 7.95 14.34
CA THR A 55 8.40 8.15 14.55
C THR A 55 9.00 8.74 13.27
N ALA A 56 10.27 9.14 13.26
CA ALA A 56 10.89 9.75 12.07
C ALA A 56 10.86 8.83 10.83
N ASP A 57 10.86 7.52 11.05
CA ASP A 57 10.87 6.46 10.04
C ASP A 57 9.48 5.87 9.75
N ARG A 58 8.41 6.33 10.42
CA ARG A 58 7.10 5.69 10.34
C ARG A 58 5.93 6.67 10.41
N ALA A 59 4.97 6.47 9.52
CA ALA A 59 3.67 7.15 9.55
C ALA A 59 2.53 6.14 9.72
N ARG A 60 1.43 6.60 10.32
CA ARG A 60 0.20 5.83 10.50
C ARG A 60 -0.98 6.58 9.91
N PHE A 61 -1.80 5.86 9.19
CA PHE A 61 -3.01 6.33 8.53
C PHE A 61 -4.19 5.50 9.00
N ILE A 62 -5.29 6.15 9.36
CA ILE A 62 -6.55 5.53 9.74
C ILE A 62 -7.59 5.93 8.70
N ALA A 63 -8.28 4.94 8.18
CA ALA A 63 -9.40 5.11 7.27
C ALA A 63 -10.56 4.19 7.69
N THR A 64 -11.75 4.45 7.18
CA THR A 64 -12.96 3.69 7.56
C THR A 64 -13.81 3.31 6.37
N LEU A 65 -14.60 2.25 6.53
CA LEU A 65 -15.56 1.77 5.55
C LEU A 65 -16.89 1.47 6.23
N ARG A 66 -17.97 1.82 5.53
CA ARG A 66 -19.33 1.38 5.85
C ARG A 66 -19.78 0.40 4.78
N LEU A 67 -19.90 -0.86 5.11
CA LEU A 67 -20.32 -1.95 4.23
C LEU A 67 -21.84 -2.07 4.14
N SER A 68 -22.56 -1.75 5.22
CA SER A 68 -24.03 -1.74 5.24
C SER A 68 -24.58 -0.32 5.17
N THR A 69 -25.67 -0.13 4.42
CA THR A 69 -26.42 1.14 4.39
C THR A 69 -27.38 1.29 5.56
N ASP A 70 -27.74 0.19 6.23
CA ASP A 70 -28.77 0.15 7.27
C ASP A 70 -28.16 0.19 8.68
N ALA A 71 -26.84 0.07 8.79
CA ALA A 71 -26.12 0.27 10.04
C ALA A 71 -26.10 1.77 10.39
N GLY A 72 -26.01 2.06 11.70
CA GLY A 72 -25.92 3.43 12.24
C GLY A 72 -24.68 4.20 11.74
N PRO A 73 -24.37 5.37 12.32
CA PRO A 73 -23.28 6.21 11.82
C PRO A 73 -21.89 5.56 11.93
N ASP A 74 -21.74 4.53 12.74
CA ASP A 74 -20.47 3.87 13.00
C ASP A 74 -19.95 3.10 11.78
N PRO A 75 -18.64 3.16 11.49
CA PRO A 75 -18.04 2.37 10.42
C PRO A 75 -18.06 0.89 10.76
N ASP A 76 -18.20 0.02 9.75
CA ASP A 76 -18.13 -1.45 9.90
C ASP A 76 -16.68 -1.96 9.98
N VAL A 77 -15.77 -1.25 9.31
CA VAL A 77 -14.35 -1.63 9.22
C VAL A 77 -13.49 -0.39 9.37
N MET A 78 -12.49 -0.48 10.23
CA MET A 78 -11.38 0.47 10.29
C MET A 78 -10.17 -0.14 9.59
N VAL A 79 -9.54 0.63 8.71
CA VAL A 79 -8.31 0.27 8.00
C VAL A 79 -7.17 1.10 8.59
N GLU A 80 -6.27 0.46 9.30
CA GLU A 80 -5.02 1.05 9.75
C GLU A 80 -3.91 0.70 8.77
N ARG A 81 -3.18 1.71 8.30
CA ARG A 81 -1.97 1.53 7.50
C ARG A 81 -0.79 2.10 8.25
N THR A 82 0.25 1.29 8.45
CA THR A 82 1.52 1.75 8.99
C THR A 82 2.59 1.63 7.91
N ARG A 83 3.16 2.77 7.55
CA ARG A 83 4.18 2.91 6.52
C ARG A 83 5.53 3.13 7.15
N TYR A 84 6.51 2.34 6.76
CA TYR A 84 7.89 2.42 7.23
C TYR A 84 8.80 2.88 6.09
N ALA A 85 9.78 3.72 6.41
CA ALA A 85 10.73 4.23 5.42
C ALA A 85 11.61 3.13 4.80
N ASP A 86 11.71 1.97 5.44
CA ASP A 86 12.48 0.82 4.96
C ASP A 86 11.83 0.06 3.78
N GLY A 87 10.60 0.41 3.40
CA GLY A 87 9.84 -0.25 2.35
C GLY A 87 8.72 -1.15 2.86
N THR A 88 8.51 -1.23 4.18
CA THR A 88 7.40 -2.00 4.76
C THR A 88 6.10 -1.19 4.77
N GLU A 89 5.02 -1.81 4.31
CA GLU A 89 3.65 -1.31 4.43
C GLU A 89 2.81 -2.37 5.13
N ARG A 90 2.32 -2.06 6.33
CA ARG A 90 1.39 -2.94 7.06
C ARG A 90 -0.01 -2.40 6.97
N ILE A 91 -0.93 -3.20 6.46
CA ILE A 91 -2.35 -2.89 6.30
C ILE A 91 -3.13 -3.81 7.23
N THR A 92 -3.80 -3.24 8.23
CA THR A 92 -4.60 -3.97 9.21
C THR A 92 -6.05 -3.55 9.11
N LEU A 93 -6.94 -4.51 8.90
CA LEU A 93 -8.38 -4.30 8.95
C LEU A 93 -8.88 -4.71 10.33
N HIS A 94 -9.65 -3.86 10.98
CA HIS A 94 -10.34 -4.11 12.23
C HIS A 94 -11.85 -4.09 11.99
N SER A 95 -12.53 -5.17 12.37
CA SER A 95 -13.99 -5.26 12.32
C SER A 95 -14.56 -4.61 13.58
N THR A 96 -15.54 -3.73 13.41
CA THR A 96 -16.42 -3.26 14.51
C THR A 96 -17.76 -4.00 14.49
N ALA A 97 -18.00 -4.81 13.46
CA ALA A 97 -19.23 -5.55 13.28
C ALA A 97 -19.39 -6.66 14.33
N ARG A 98 -20.65 -6.92 14.71
CA ARG A 98 -21.01 -8.02 15.63
C ARG A 98 -21.08 -9.39 14.96
N ARG A 99 -20.91 -9.44 13.64
CA ARG A 99 -20.92 -10.66 12.82
C ARG A 99 -19.56 -10.83 12.13
N PRO A 100 -19.17 -12.07 11.78
CA PRO A 100 -17.98 -12.28 10.96
C PRO A 100 -18.15 -11.64 9.58
N LEU A 101 -17.04 -11.15 9.02
CA LEU A 101 -16.97 -10.55 7.69
C LEU A 101 -15.95 -11.31 6.83
N CYS A 102 -16.34 -11.64 5.60
CA CYS A 102 -15.42 -12.09 4.55
C CYS A 102 -15.23 -10.93 3.57
N LEU A 103 -14.04 -10.33 3.56
CA LEU A 103 -13.77 -9.10 2.82
C LEU A 103 -12.73 -9.35 1.73
N PRO A 104 -13.05 -9.15 0.45
CA PRO A 104 -12.03 -9.09 -0.57
C PRO A 104 -11.20 -7.82 -0.36
N VAL A 105 -9.89 -7.97 -0.28
CA VAL A 105 -8.93 -6.87 -0.18
C VAL A 105 -8.10 -6.87 -1.44
N GLU A 106 -7.97 -5.69 -2.04
CA GLU A 106 -7.24 -5.48 -3.28
C GLU A 106 -6.20 -4.39 -3.04
N VAL A 107 -4.96 -4.66 -3.43
CA VAL A 107 -3.89 -3.67 -3.40
C VAL A 107 -3.34 -3.49 -4.81
N ALA A 108 -3.58 -2.32 -5.39
CA ALA A 108 -3.01 -1.93 -6.67
C ALA A 108 -1.65 -1.27 -6.46
N LEU A 109 -0.65 -1.79 -7.14
CA LEU A 109 0.76 -1.48 -7.01
C LEU A 109 1.30 -1.04 -8.38
N GLY A 110 2.21 -0.08 -8.35
CA GLY A 110 2.83 0.42 -9.57
C GLY A 110 4.10 1.18 -9.27
N THR A 111 5.01 1.21 -10.24
CA THR A 111 6.21 2.03 -10.19
C THR A 111 6.69 2.39 -11.59
N ASP A 112 7.34 3.53 -11.71
CA ASP A 112 8.08 3.99 -12.87
C ASP A 112 9.61 3.85 -12.70
N LEU A 113 10.06 3.46 -11.51
CA LEU A 113 11.46 3.42 -11.09
C LEU A 113 12.22 4.73 -11.34
N ALA A 114 11.53 5.87 -11.32
CA ALA A 114 12.15 7.17 -11.57
C ALA A 114 13.06 7.61 -10.43
N GLU A 115 14.09 8.39 -10.78
CA GLU A 115 14.94 9.08 -9.81
C GLU A 115 14.17 10.23 -9.16
N LEU A 116 14.41 10.50 -7.88
CA LEU A 116 13.74 11.54 -7.09
C LEU A 116 13.80 12.90 -7.78
N GLY A 117 14.95 13.26 -8.38
CA GLY A 117 15.10 14.50 -9.12
C GLY A 117 14.16 14.59 -10.33
N ALA A 118 14.00 13.49 -11.09
CA ALA A 118 13.09 13.43 -12.22
C ALA A 118 11.61 13.50 -11.79
N VAL A 119 11.26 12.88 -10.67
CA VAL A 119 9.92 13.00 -10.08
C VAL A 119 9.66 14.44 -9.63
N ALA A 120 10.63 15.06 -8.96
CA ALA A 120 10.53 16.44 -8.49
C ALA A 120 10.40 17.47 -9.64
N SER A 121 11.03 17.21 -10.79
CA SER A 121 10.89 18.05 -11.99
C SER A 121 9.69 17.70 -12.87
N GLY A 122 8.87 16.71 -12.49
CA GLY A 122 7.72 16.27 -13.28
C GLY A 122 8.09 15.54 -14.58
N SER A 123 9.33 15.05 -14.69
CA SER A 123 9.86 14.34 -15.86
C SER A 123 9.96 12.82 -15.64
N ALA A 124 9.18 12.30 -14.69
CA ALA A 124 9.08 10.88 -14.42
C ALA A 124 8.42 10.16 -15.62
N GLY A 125 8.88 8.95 -15.91
CA GLY A 125 8.33 8.13 -17.00
C GLY A 125 6.95 7.55 -16.69
N PRO A 126 6.32 6.85 -17.65
CA PRO A 126 5.11 6.07 -17.37
C PRO A 126 5.41 4.91 -16.40
N GLU A 127 4.37 4.39 -15.76
CA GLU A 127 4.50 3.16 -14.97
C GLU A 127 4.99 2.00 -15.85
N LEU A 128 5.82 1.15 -15.26
CA LEU A 128 6.38 -0.03 -15.90
C LEU A 128 5.40 -1.21 -15.83
N PRO A 129 5.41 -2.11 -16.83
CA PRO A 129 4.65 -3.35 -16.75
C PRO A 129 5.20 -4.22 -15.62
N ALA A 130 4.30 -4.82 -14.83
CA ALA A 130 4.69 -5.77 -13.79
C ALA A 130 4.77 -7.20 -14.33
N SER A 131 5.51 -8.05 -13.63
CA SER A 131 5.42 -9.51 -13.71
C SER A 131 5.13 -10.10 -12.31
N VAL A 132 4.50 -11.28 -12.25
CA VAL A 132 4.33 -11.99 -10.99
C VAL A 132 5.68 -12.51 -10.51
N HIS A 133 5.97 -12.34 -9.22
CA HIS A 133 7.21 -12.80 -8.61
C HIS A 133 6.97 -13.16 -7.13
N ASP A 134 7.35 -14.37 -6.72
CA ASP A 134 7.06 -14.92 -5.38
C ASP A 134 5.59 -14.73 -4.96
N SER A 135 5.36 -14.12 -3.79
CA SER A 135 4.05 -13.75 -3.26
C SER A 135 3.63 -12.32 -3.65
N GLY A 136 4.09 -11.81 -4.78
CA GLY A 136 3.73 -10.47 -5.24
C GLY A 136 4.16 -10.15 -6.68
N LEU A 137 4.76 -8.98 -6.86
CA LEU A 137 5.01 -8.37 -8.17
C LEU A 137 6.43 -7.85 -8.31
N ARG A 138 6.89 -7.76 -9.55
CA ARG A 138 8.21 -7.25 -9.92
C ARG A 138 8.12 -6.31 -11.10
N TRP A 139 8.97 -5.29 -11.08
CA TRP A 139 9.19 -4.34 -12.16
C TRP A 139 10.68 -4.25 -12.46
N THR A 140 11.03 -4.15 -13.74
CA THR A 140 12.41 -4.04 -14.20
C THR A 140 12.49 -3.01 -15.31
N CYS A 141 13.56 -2.22 -15.30
CA CYS A 141 13.98 -1.38 -16.41
C CYS A 141 15.51 -1.43 -16.53
N VAL A 142 16.08 -0.74 -17.51
CA VAL A 142 17.53 -0.77 -17.79
C VAL A 142 18.37 -0.35 -16.59
N ASN A 143 17.86 0.54 -15.75
CA ASN A 143 18.61 1.17 -14.66
C ASN A 143 18.17 0.72 -13.26
N GLY A 144 17.36 -0.34 -13.14
CA GLY A 144 16.98 -0.88 -11.85
C GLY A 144 15.76 -1.78 -11.88
N HIS A 145 15.38 -2.24 -10.69
CA HIS A 145 14.26 -3.15 -10.50
C HIS A 145 13.68 -2.96 -9.10
N SER A 146 12.41 -3.33 -8.94
CA SER A 146 11.71 -3.33 -7.66
C SER A 146 10.86 -4.58 -7.56
N THR A 147 10.88 -5.19 -6.38
CA THR A 147 10.05 -6.35 -6.03
C THR A 147 9.21 -5.99 -4.83
N VAL A 148 7.92 -6.30 -4.90
CA VAL A 148 7.00 -6.26 -3.77
C VAL A 148 6.57 -7.68 -3.45
N THR A 149 6.85 -8.12 -2.23
CA THR A 149 6.31 -9.38 -1.70
C THR A 149 5.26 -9.10 -0.65
N ALA A 150 4.33 -10.04 -0.48
CA ALA A 150 3.29 -9.92 0.53
C ALA A 150 3.23 -11.10 1.49
N HIS A 151 2.83 -10.82 2.72
CA HIS A 151 2.56 -11.82 3.74
C HIS A 151 1.26 -11.46 4.51
N PRO A 152 0.26 -12.36 4.58
CA PRO A 152 0.18 -13.66 3.93
C PRO A 152 0.22 -13.54 2.39
N PRO A 153 0.58 -14.61 1.66
CA PRO A 153 0.57 -14.56 0.20
C PRO A 153 -0.83 -14.23 -0.33
N PRO A 154 -0.92 -13.49 -1.45
CA PRO A 154 -2.19 -13.18 -2.09
C PRO A 154 -2.84 -14.46 -2.63
N THR A 155 -4.17 -14.47 -2.63
CA THR A 155 -4.95 -15.52 -3.28
C THR A 155 -4.84 -15.41 -4.81
N ASP A 156 -4.66 -14.19 -5.33
CA ASP A 156 -4.50 -13.93 -6.76
C ASP A 156 -3.59 -12.72 -7.01
N ALA A 157 -2.83 -12.77 -8.11
CA ALA A 157 -1.90 -11.73 -8.53
C ALA A 157 -2.04 -11.46 -10.04
N LEU A 158 -2.57 -10.28 -10.37
CA LEU A 158 -2.80 -9.86 -11.76
C LEU A 158 -1.73 -8.85 -12.17
N ALA A 159 -0.64 -9.36 -12.75
CA ALA A 159 0.51 -8.54 -13.15
C ALA A 159 0.15 -7.42 -14.14
N SER A 160 -0.75 -7.68 -15.11
CA SER A 160 -1.18 -6.67 -16.09
C SER A 160 -1.86 -5.45 -15.46
N ALA A 161 -2.48 -5.61 -14.29
CA ALA A 161 -3.14 -4.55 -13.53
C ALA A 161 -2.30 -4.05 -12.35
N GLY A 162 -1.15 -4.69 -12.07
CA GLY A 162 -0.37 -4.45 -10.87
C GLY A 162 -1.14 -4.78 -9.58
N LEU A 163 -2.03 -5.79 -9.59
CA LEU A 163 -3.01 -5.99 -8.52
C LEU A 163 -2.72 -7.27 -7.70
N LEU A 164 -2.72 -7.15 -6.38
CA LEU A 164 -2.73 -8.28 -5.44
C LEU A 164 -4.08 -8.39 -4.73
N ARG A 165 -4.60 -9.60 -4.55
CA ARG A 165 -5.92 -9.84 -3.95
C ARG A 165 -5.88 -10.87 -2.84
N TRP A 166 -6.68 -10.65 -1.81
CA TRP A 166 -6.92 -11.57 -0.70
C TRP A 166 -8.41 -11.66 -0.42
N GLU A 167 -8.83 -12.79 0.16
CA GLU A 167 -10.09 -12.89 0.89
C GLU A 167 -9.78 -12.97 2.39
N LEU A 168 -10.06 -11.90 3.13
CA LEU A 168 -9.78 -11.85 4.57
C LEU A 168 -11.03 -12.17 5.38
N GLN A 169 -10.90 -13.16 6.26
CA GLN A 169 -11.93 -13.49 7.26
C GLN A 169 -11.67 -12.73 8.56
N LEU A 170 -12.54 -11.78 8.87
CA LEU A 170 -12.50 -11.02 10.13
C LEU A 170 -13.57 -11.56 11.08
N PRO A 171 -13.18 -12.07 12.27
CA PRO A 171 -14.12 -12.36 13.34
C PRO A 171 -14.87 -11.09 13.81
N PRO A 172 -16.01 -11.23 14.51
CA PRO A 172 -16.64 -10.11 15.21
C PRO A 172 -15.63 -9.41 16.13
N GLY A 173 -15.48 -8.09 16.00
CA GLY A 173 -14.48 -7.32 16.77
C GLY A 173 -13.01 -7.64 16.47
N GLY A 174 -12.74 -8.58 15.55
CA GLY A 174 -11.39 -9.10 15.28
C GLY A 174 -10.64 -8.29 14.23
N SER A 175 -9.37 -8.64 14.02
CA SER A 175 -8.52 -8.02 13.00
C SER A 175 -7.75 -9.02 12.15
N ARG A 176 -7.34 -8.58 10.96
CA ARG A 176 -6.43 -9.27 10.05
C ARG A 176 -5.47 -8.28 9.42
N SER A 177 -4.25 -8.73 9.11
CA SER A 177 -3.21 -7.89 8.53
C SER A 177 -2.61 -8.50 7.28
N VAL A 178 -2.23 -7.63 6.35
CA VAL A 178 -1.33 -7.91 5.22
C VAL A 178 -0.13 -7.00 5.37
N GLU A 179 1.06 -7.57 5.24
CA GLU A 179 2.32 -6.84 5.15
C GLU A 179 2.85 -6.93 3.72
N LEU A 180 3.23 -5.78 3.16
CA LEU A 180 3.94 -5.67 1.90
C LEU A 180 5.36 -5.23 2.18
N ARG A 181 6.32 -5.80 1.46
CA ARG A 181 7.72 -5.39 1.52
C ARG A 181 8.22 -4.99 0.15
N VAL A 182 8.58 -3.72 0.01
CA VAL A 182 9.20 -3.14 -1.18
C VAL A 182 10.72 -3.26 -1.04
N ARG A 183 11.37 -3.96 -1.98
CA ARG A 183 12.82 -4.15 -1.96
C ARG A 183 13.40 -4.11 -3.38
N PRO A 184 14.70 -3.78 -3.54
CA PRO A 184 15.41 -4.23 -4.73
C PRO A 184 15.40 -5.77 -4.74
N ASP A 185 15.28 -6.33 -5.93
CA ASP A 185 15.43 -7.76 -6.19
C ASP A 185 16.84 -8.23 -5.81
N GLY A 186 16.91 -9.45 -5.27
CA GLY A 186 18.16 -10.06 -4.78
C GLY A 186 18.60 -9.61 -3.38
N ALA A 187 17.79 -8.83 -2.66
CA ALA A 187 18.03 -8.40 -1.28
C ALA A 187 17.17 -9.14 -0.25
#